data_AF-A0A1B8P760-F1
#
_entry.id   AF-A0A1B8P760-F1
#
_cell.length_a   1.000
_cell.length_b   1.000
_cell.length_c   1.000
_cell.angle_alpha   90.00
_cell.angle_beta   90.00
_cell.angle_gamma   90.00
#
_symmetry.space_group_name_H-M   'P 1'
#
loop_
_entity.id
_entity.type
_entity.pdbx_description
1 polymer ?
#
loop_
_entity_poly.entity_id
_entity_poly.type
_entity_poly.pdbx_seq_one_letter_code
_entity_poly.pdbx_strand_id
1 'polypeptide(L)'
;MYLIGRRTTPSRMNETMPQSSFYAKVRRGLPAVIAQWLALGQGDTDRLALILAETARVAKLGEPEETPSGATLEAWCDAERHDEIPLWAGRTAVFLLVQMPARPQPADDDEACAWAYCWLRNRQADDYDDAVAGLPEHLREPLDAALKAAWVDQQGLRLV
;
A
#
# COMPACT_ATOMS: atom_id res chain seq x y z
N MET A 1 35.66 52.01 0.96
CA MET A 1 34.51 51.92 0.04
C MET A 1 34.26 50.44 -0.26
N TYR A 2 33.13 49.89 0.22
CA TYR A 2 32.53 48.54 0.01
C TYR A 2 33.41 47.28 0.28
N LEU A 3 33.22 46.46 1.32
CA LEU A 3 32.10 45.60 1.78
C LEU A 3 31.59 44.55 0.76
N ILE A 4 31.33 43.35 1.30
CA ILE A 4 30.51 42.21 0.80
C ILE A 4 31.29 41.21 -0.09
N GLY A 5 31.30 39.89 0.14
CA GLY A 5 30.62 39.08 1.13
C GLY A 5 30.66 37.58 0.79
N ARG A 6 30.55 36.79 1.85
CA ARG A 6 29.87 35.49 1.98
C ARG A 6 30.28 34.32 1.06
N ARG A 7 30.85 33.32 1.74
CA ARG A 7 30.57 31.88 1.65
C ARG A 7 29.64 31.47 0.50
N THR A 8 30.18 30.64 -0.39
CA THR A 8 29.40 29.62 -1.10
C THR A 8 30.01 28.28 -0.74
N THR A 9 29.40 27.67 0.28
CA THR A 9 29.39 26.23 0.52
C THR A 9 29.13 25.52 -0.81
N PRO A 10 29.85 24.45 -1.17
CA PRO A 10 29.33 23.56 -2.20
C PRO A 10 28.02 22.98 -1.65
N SER A 11 26.92 23.33 -2.31
CA SER A 11 25.60 22.74 -2.07
C SER A 11 25.77 21.24 -1.98
N ARG A 12 25.37 20.66 -0.83
CA ARG A 12 24.90 19.28 -0.81
C ARG A 12 23.84 19.18 -1.90
N MET A 13 24.17 18.52 -3.00
CA MET A 13 23.20 17.74 -3.73
C MET A 13 22.70 16.68 -2.74
N ASN A 14 21.69 17.04 -1.96
CA ASN A 14 20.72 16.05 -1.54
C ASN A 14 19.92 15.73 -2.81
N GLU A 15 20.54 14.96 -3.72
CA GLU A 15 19.77 14.08 -4.60
C GLU A 15 19.05 13.14 -3.65
N THR A 16 17.79 13.46 -3.38
CA THR A 16 16.79 12.52 -2.90
C THR A 16 16.79 11.35 -3.87
N MET A 17 17.66 10.37 -3.62
CA MET A 17 17.58 9.06 -4.24
C MET A 17 16.14 8.56 -4.10
N PRO A 18 15.58 7.96 -5.16
CA PRO A 18 14.13 7.79 -5.27
C PRO A 18 13.67 6.97 -4.08
N GLN A 19 12.75 7.50 -3.30
CA GLN A 19 11.84 6.64 -2.57
C GLN A 19 10.97 5.97 -3.63
N SER A 20 10.96 4.67 -3.84
CA SER A 20 12.00 3.76 -4.33
C SER A 20 11.31 3.02 -5.49
N SER A 21 12.03 2.39 -6.43
CA SER A 21 11.37 1.68 -7.55
C SER A 21 10.31 0.67 -7.09
N PHE A 22 10.45 0.16 -5.87
CA PHE A 22 9.45 -0.66 -5.19
C PHE A 22 8.17 0.11 -4.84
N TYR A 23 8.25 1.25 -4.13
CA TYR A 23 7.04 2.00 -3.79
C TYR A 23 6.29 2.51 -5.04
N ALA A 24 6.99 2.80 -6.12
CA ALA A 24 6.34 3.10 -7.40
C ALA A 24 5.51 1.91 -7.94
N LYS A 25 6.01 0.67 -7.81
CA LYS A 25 5.23 -0.55 -8.12
C LYS A 25 4.03 -0.70 -7.19
N VAL A 26 4.22 -0.46 -5.89
CA VAL A 26 3.13 -0.48 -4.90
C VAL A 26 2.02 0.46 -5.33
N ARG A 27 2.34 1.72 -5.67
CA ARG A 27 1.31 2.69 -6.13
C ARG A 27 0.57 2.15 -7.34
N ARG A 28 1.28 1.71 -8.39
CA ARG A 28 0.66 1.14 -9.60
C ARG A 28 -0.21 -0.10 -9.34
N GLY A 29 0.10 -0.88 -8.31
CA GLY A 29 -0.70 -2.05 -7.93
C GLY A 29 -1.94 -1.75 -7.09
N LEU A 30 -2.02 -0.60 -6.43
CA LEU A 30 -3.16 -0.26 -5.56
C LEU A 30 -4.53 -0.28 -6.28
N PRO A 31 -4.67 0.26 -7.51
CA PRO A 31 -5.93 0.19 -8.25
C PRO A 31 -6.45 -1.24 -8.41
N ALA A 32 -5.56 -2.21 -8.71
CA ALA A 32 -5.93 -3.61 -8.87
C ALA A 32 -6.42 -4.24 -7.56
N VAL A 33 -5.78 -3.92 -6.43
CA VAL A 33 -6.23 -4.34 -5.10
C VAL A 33 -7.64 -3.83 -4.80
N ILE A 34 -7.91 -2.55 -5.09
CA ILE A 34 -9.24 -1.96 -4.88
C ILE A 34 -10.27 -2.58 -5.84
N ALA A 35 -9.90 -2.81 -7.10
CA ALA A 35 -10.76 -3.49 -8.07
C ALA A 35 -11.10 -4.92 -7.63
N GLN A 36 -10.16 -5.63 -7.01
CA GLN A 36 -10.41 -6.98 -6.50
C GLN A 36 -11.36 -6.97 -5.30
N TRP A 37 -11.25 -5.98 -4.40
CA TRP A 37 -12.23 -5.75 -3.34
C TRP A 37 -13.62 -5.46 -3.92
N LEU A 38 -13.71 -4.61 -4.94
CA LEU A 38 -14.97 -4.28 -5.61
C LEU A 38 -15.59 -5.50 -6.29
N ALA A 39 -14.79 -6.35 -6.93
CA ALA A 39 -15.27 -7.52 -7.67
C ALA A 39 -15.72 -8.69 -6.78
N LEU A 40 -15.05 -8.90 -5.64
CA LEU A 40 -15.36 -10.02 -4.73
C LEU A 40 -16.30 -9.62 -3.59
N GLY A 41 -16.34 -8.34 -3.26
CA GLY A 41 -17.21 -7.77 -2.24
C GLY A 41 -18.69 -8.05 -2.50
N GLN A 42 -19.46 -8.19 -1.43
CA GLN A 42 -20.90 -8.41 -1.50
C GLN A 42 -21.63 -7.12 -1.12
N GLY A 43 -22.44 -6.58 -2.04
CA GLY A 43 -23.21 -5.36 -1.85
C GLY A 43 -23.04 -4.39 -3.03
N ASP A 44 -23.75 -3.27 -2.97
CA ASP A 44 -23.52 -2.16 -3.90
C ASP A 44 -22.20 -1.43 -3.60
N THR A 45 -21.73 -0.63 -4.56
CA THR A 45 -20.44 0.07 -4.48
C THR A 45 -20.37 1.02 -3.27
N ASP A 46 -21.46 1.72 -2.92
CA ASP A 46 -21.51 2.61 -1.75
C ASP A 46 -21.35 1.82 -0.44
N ARG A 47 -21.97 0.64 -0.35
CA ARG A 47 -21.84 -0.23 0.81
C ARG A 47 -20.41 -0.76 0.95
N LEU A 48 -19.77 -1.13 -0.16
CA LEU A 48 -18.37 -1.58 -0.16
C LEU A 48 -17.41 -0.45 0.24
N ALA A 49 -17.67 0.79 -0.18
CA ALA A 49 -16.91 1.97 0.20
C ALA A 49 -17.05 2.28 1.70
N LEU A 50 -18.27 2.16 2.24
CA LEU A 50 -18.56 2.30 3.68
C LEU A 50 -17.85 1.22 4.50
N ILE A 51 -17.93 -0.05 4.10
CA ILE A 51 -17.26 -1.16 4.79
C ILE A 51 -15.75 -0.91 4.83
N LEU A 52 -15.17 -0.47 3.70
CA LEU A 52 -13.75 -0.16 3.60
C LEU A 52 -13.34 0.93 4.60
N ALA A 53 -14.04 2.07 4.62
CA ALA A 53 -13.71 3.17 5.53
C ALA A 53 -13.93 2.82 7.00
N GLU A 54 -15.03 2.16 7.34
CA GLU A 54 -15.33 1.82 8.72
C GLU A 54 -14.39 0.75 9.27
N THR A 55 -14.02 -0.23 8.43
CA THR A 55 -12.99 -1.20 8.79
C THR A 55 -11.65 -0.52 9.04
N ALA A 56 -11.27 0.48 8.22
CA ALA A 56 -10.03 1.22 8.41
C ALA A 56 -9.97 1.87 9.80
N ARG A 57 -11.06 2.51 10.24
CA ARG A 57 -11.18 3.14 11.56
C ARG A 57 -11.11 2.10 12.69
N VAL A 58 -11.94 1.07 12.62
CA VAL A 58 -12.06 0.06 13.68
C VAL A 58 -10.78 -0.76 13.84
N ALA A 59 -10.16 -1.15 12.73
CA ALA A 59 -8.92 -1.92 12.72
C ALA A 59 -7.65 -1.05 12.82
N LYS A 60 -7.79 0.28 12.93
CA LYS A 60 -6.68 1.25 13.03
C LYS A 60 -5.69 1.15 11.85
N LEU A 61 -6.21 0.90 10.65
CA LEU A 61 -5.44 0.81 9.40
C LEU A 61 -5.28 2.16 8.69
N GLY A 62 -5.85 3.20 9.30
CA GLY A 62 -5.78 4.59 8.90
C GLY A 62 -7.03 5.32 9.37
N GLU A 63 -7.07 6.63 9.16
CA GLU A 63 -8.19 7.47 9.56
C GLU A 63 -8.76 8.14 8.30
N PRO A 64 -9.80 7.57 7.68
CA PRO A 64 -10.51 8.24 6.60
C PRO A 64 -11.18 9.51 7.15
N GLU A 65 -10.77 10.67 6.64
CA GLU A 65 -11.38 11.97 6.97
C GLU A 65 -12.89 11.94 6.70
N GLU A 66 -13.26 11.40 5.54
CA GLU A 66 -14.64 11.17 5.13
C GLU A 66 -14.80 9.73 4.63
N THR A 67 -16.03 9.22 4.71
CA THR A 67 -16.36 7.94 4.06
C THR A 67 -16.47 8.18 2.56
N PRO A 68 -15.68 7.48 1.71
CA PRO A 68 -15.75 7.64 0.27
C PRO A 68 -17.10 7.17 -0.26
N SER A 69 -17.57 7.79 -1.35
CA SER A 69 -18.72 7.30 -2.11
C SER A 69 -18.34 6.06 -2.94
N GLY A 70 -19.35 5.34 -3.43
CA GLY A 70 -19.15 4.28 -4.41
C GLY A 70 -18.44 4.78 -5.67
N ALA A 71 -18.83 5.97 -6.18
CA ALA A 71 -18.17 6.58 -7.32
C ALA A 71 -16.67 6.87 -7.06
N THR A 72 -16.32 7.24 -5.83
CA THR A 72 -14.91 7.41 -5.42
C THR A 72 -14.17 6.07 -5.40
N LEU A 73 -14.83 5.00 -4.95
CA LEU A 73 -14.25 3.66 -4.94
C LEU A 73 -14.02 3.12 -6.37
N GLU A 74 -14.98 3.30 -7.27
CA GLU A 74 -14.84 2.97 -8.69
C GLU A 74 -13.72 3.77 -9.35
N ALA A 75 -13.65 5.07 -9.05
CA ALA A 75 -12.58 5.94 -9.50
C ALA A 75 -11.18 5.46 -9.08
N TRP A 76 -11.03 4.89 -7.88
CA TRP A 76 -9.77 4.32 -7.42
C TRP A 76 -9.38 3.03 -8.13
N CYS A 77 -10.27 2.39 -8.88
CA CYS A 77 -9.92 1.23 -9.71
C CYS A 77 -9.20 1.62 -11.01
N ASP A 78 -9.20 2.92 -11.37
CA ASP A 78 -8.52 3.42 -12.57
C ASP A 78 -6.99 3.43 -12.35
N ALA A 79 -6.27 2.71 -13.22
CA ALA A 79 -4.82 2.59 -13.17
C ALA A 79 -4.12 3.95 -13.28
N GLU A 80 -4.68 4.92 -13.99
CA GLU A 80 -4.10 6.25 -14.15
C GLU A 80 -4.22 7.11 -12.88
N ARG A 81 -5.06 6.69 -11.93
CA ARG A 81 -5.35 7.43 -10.69
C ARG A 81 -4.71 6.80 -9.44
N HIS A 82 -3.71 5.95 -9.63
CA HIS A 82 -3.00 5.29 -8.54
C HIS A 82 -2.46 6.26 -7.48
N ASP A 83 -2.09 7.48 -7.87
CA ASP A 83 -1.59 8.50 -6.96
C ASP A 83 -2.67 9.16 -6.08
N GLU A 84 -3.95 9.00 -6.42
CA GLU A 84 -5.06 9.55 -5.65
C GLU A 84 -5.58 8.58 -4.58
N ILE A 85 -5.17 7.32 -4.62
CA ILE A 85 -5.64 6.30 -3.69
C ILE A 85 -4.97 6.51 -2.32
N PRO A 86 -5.74 6.76 -1.24
CA PRO A 86 -5.18 6.84 0.10
C PRO A 86 -4.60 5.49 0.52
N LEU A 87 -3.43 5.48 1.16
CA LEU A 87 -2.79 4.22 1.56
C LEU A 87 -3.67 3.38 2.50
N TRP A 88 -4.48 4.02 3.35
CA TRP A 88 -5.41 3.29 4.23
C TRP A 88 -6.41 2.45 3.44
N ALA A 89 -6.80 2.86 2.23
CA ALA A 89 -7.76 2.13 1.39
C ALA A 89 -7.16 0.80 0.94
N GLY A 90 -5.94 0.83 0.38
CA GLY A 90 -5.20 -0.39 0.00
C GLY A 90 -4.92 -1.31 1.18
N ARG A 91 -4.47 -0.73 2.30
CA ARG A 91 -4.26 -1.49 3.56
C ARG A 91 -5.51 -2.20 4.01
N THR A 92 -6.65 -1.52 3.97
CA THR A 92 -7.92 -2.09 4.43
C THR A 92 -8.47 -3.11 3.45
N ALA A 93 -8.33 -2.89 2.14
CA ALA A 93 -8.70 -3.86 1.13
C ALA A 93 -7.92 -5.18 1.30
N VAL A 94 -6.59 -5.12 1.46
CA VAL A 94 -5.78 -6.31 1.74
C VAL A 94 -6.19 -6.98 3.05
N PHE A 95 -6.44 -6.21 4.11
CA PHE A 95 -6.94 -6.75 5.38
C PHE A 95 -8.24 -7.53 5.20
N LEU A 96 -9.17 -7.07 4.36
CA LEU A 96 -10.43 -7.76 4.09
C LEU A 96 -10.24 -8.97 3.17
N LEU A 97 -9.48 -8.80 2.08
CA LEU A 97 -9.26 -9.82 1.05
C LEU A 97 -8.58 -11.09 1.61
N VAL A 98 -7.57 -10.96 2.49
CA VAL A 98 -6.88 -12.11 3.12
C VAL A 98 -7.81 -12.98 3.97
N GLN A 99 -8.95 -12.44 4.40
CA GLN A 99 -9.95 -13.15 5.21
C GLN A 99 -11.06 -13.80 4.36
N MET A 100 -11.10 -13.55 3.04
CA MET A 100 -12.18 -14.03 2.19
C MET A 100 -12.06 -15.53 1.90
N PRO A 101 -13.17 -16.28 1.92
CA PRO A 101 -13.17 -17.71 1.62
C PRO A 101 -12.79 -18.01 0.15
N ALA A 102 -12.95 -17.03 -0.74
CA ALA A 102 -12.56 -17.13 -2.15
C ALA A 102 -11.04 -17.22 -2.36
N ARG A 103 -10.23 -16.92 -1.33
CA ARG A 103 -8.76 -16.96 -1.37
C ARG A 103 -8.16 -16.18 -2.56
N PRO A 104 -8.49 -14.87 -2.68
CA PRO A 104 -7.95 -14.03 -3.73
C PRO A 104 -6.42 -14.03 -3.74
N GLN A 105 -5.85 -13.91 -4.93
CA GLN A 105 -4.41 -13.78 -5.16
C GLN A 105 -4.16 -12.56 -6.05
N PRO A 106 -2.98 -11.91 -5.95
CA PRO A 106 -2.61 -10.87 -6.90
C PRO A 106 -2.56 -11.43 -8.33
N ALA A 107 -3.00 -10.63 -9.30
CA ALA A 107 -3.00 -11.01 -10.72
C ALA A 107 -1.64 -10.76 -11.40
N ASP A 108 -0.87 -9.79 -10.92
CA ASP A 108 0.43 -9.41 -11.48
C ASP A 108 1.44 -8.94 -10.41
N ASP A 109 2.66 -8.63 -10.86
CA ASP A 109 3.77 -8.22 -10.01
C ASP A 109 3.53 -6.89 -9.28
N ASP A 110 2.88 -5.92 -9.92
CA ASP A 110 2.63 -4.60 -9.31
C ASP A 110 1.56 -4.75 -8.21
N GLU A 111 0.49 -5.51 -8.48
CA GLU A 111 -0.51 -5.89 -7.48
C GLU A 111 0.12 -6.69 -6.33
N ALA A 112 0.98 -7.68 -6.61
CA ALA A 112 1.69 -8.43 -5.57
C ALA A 112 2.56 -7.52 -4.69
N CYS A 113 3.23 -6.51 -5.26
CA CYS A 113 3.96 -5.50 -4.49
C CYS A 113 3.02 -4.71 -3.57
N ALA A 114 1.86 -4.29 -4.05
CA ALA A 114 0.86 -3.57 -3.25
C ALA A 114 0.32 -4.44 -2.10
N TRP A 115 0.00 -5.70 -2.37
CA TRP A 115 -0.40 -6.69 -1.37
C TRP A 115 0.64 -6.86 -0.27
N ALA A 116 1.89 -7.14 -0.65
CA ALA A 116 3.01 -7.34 0.28
C ALA A 116 3.26 -6.11 1.15
N TYR A 117 3.28 -4.92 0.54
CA TYR A 117 3.48 -3.66 1.27
C TYR A 117 2.35 -3.41 2.28
N CYS A 118 1.10 -3.56 1.86
CA CYS A 118 -0.05 -3.37 2.73
C CYS A 118 -0.09 -4.41 3.86
N TRP A 119 0.21 -5.68 3.56
CA TRP A 119 0.30 -6.75 4.56
C TRP A 119 1.32 -6.46 5.66
N LEU A 120 2.55 -6.08 5.28
CA LEU A 120 3.59 -5.69 6.23
C LEU A 120 3.24 -4.42 7.02
N ARG A 121 2.50 -3.48 6.43
CA ARG A 121 2.04 -2.28 7.16
C ARG A 121 0.87 -2.55 8.10
N ASN A 122 0.09 -3.60 7.85
CA ASN A 122 -1.02 -4.00 8.70
C ASN A 122 -0.53 -4.80 9.93
N ARG A 123 0.69 -5.33 9.88
CA ARG A 123 1.27 -6.17 10.92
C ARG A 123 2.61 -5.62 11.38
N GLN A 124 2.79 -5.48 12.69
CA GLN A 124 4.11 -5.17 13.22
C GLN A 124 4.90 -6.47 13.38
N ALA A 125 5.34 -7.05 12.27
CA ALA A 125 6.19 -8.24 12.32
C ALA A 125 7.58 -7.89 12.86
N ASP A 126 8.08 -8.73 13.77
CA ASP A 126 9.37 -8.53 14.45
C ASP A 126 10.55 -8.78 13.50
N ASP A 127 10.44 -9.84 12.70
CA ASP A 127 11.42 -10.23 11.68
C ASP A 127 10.74 -10.74 10.38
N TYR A 128 11.57 -11.06 9.40
CA TYR A 128 11.08 -11.52 8.10
C TYR A 128 10.38 -12.87 8.17
N ASP A 129 10.86 -13.78 9.03
CA ASP A 129 10.29 -15.11 9.14
C ASP A 129 8.90 -15.05 9.80
N ASP A 130 8.70 -14.18 10.79
CA ASP A 130 7.37 -13.87 11.36
C ASP A 130 6.43 -13.27 10.31
N ALA A 131 6.92 -12.37 9.45
CA ALA A 131 6.12 -11.80 8.37
C ALA A 131 5.63 -12.86 7.37
N VAL A 132 6.50 -13.83 7.02
CA VAL A 132 6.16 -14.97 6.15
C VAL A 132 5.22 -15.95 6.86
N ALA A 133 5.50 -16.28 8.12
CA ALA A 133 4.70 -17.21 8.91
C ALA A 133 3.25 -16.73 9.10
N GLY A 134 3.06 -15.41 9.20
CA GLY A 134 1.75 -14.80 9.29
C GLY A 134 0.91 -14.88 8.02
N LEU A 135 1.51 -15.08 6.84
CA LEU A 135 0.76 -15.11 5.58
C LEU A 135 -0.16 -16.33 5.50
N PRO A 136 -1.40 -16.15 5.02
CA PRO A 136 -2.23 -17.27 4.57
C PRO A 136 -1.49 -18.13 3.55
N GLU A 137 -1.66 -19.45 3.64
CA GLU A 137 -0.90 -20.41 2.82
C GLU A 137 -0.99 -20.13 1.31
N HIS A 138 -2.19 -19.78 0.82
CA HIS A 138 -2.44 -19.46 -0.59
C HIS A 138 -1.73 -18.20 -1.10
N LEU A 139 -1.16 -17.38 -0.21
CA LEU A 139 -0.45 -16.15 -0.55
C LEU A 139 1.07 -16.28 -0.40
N ARG A 140 1.58 -17.38 0.18
CA ARG A 140 3.02 -17.53 0.42
C ARG A 140 3.82 -17.54 -0.88
N GLU A 141 3.42 -18.38 -1.84
CA GLU A 141 4.08 -18.47 -3.13
C GLU A 141 3.85 -17.21 -3.99
N PRO A 142 2.61 -16.70 -4.18
CA PRO A 142 2.39 -15.49 -4.99
C PRO A 142 3.08 -14.24 -4.45
N LEU A 143 3.30 -14.14 -3.13
CA LEU A 143 3.91 -12.97 -2.51
C LEU A 143 5.39 -13.15 -2.15
N ASP A 144 6.03 -14.29 -2.39
CA ASP A 144 7.40 -14.56 -1.90
C ASP A 144 8.40 -13.45 -2.30
N ALA A 145 8.50 -13.17 -3.60
CA ALA A 145 9.39 -12.13 -4.11
C ALA A 145 8.99 -10.72 -3.66
N ALA A 146 7.69 -10.42 -3.69
CA ALA A 146 7.15 -9.11 -3.34
C ALA A 146 7.30 -8.80 -1.84
N LEU A 147 7.10 -9.79 -0.97
CA LEU A 147 7.25 -9.66 0.48
C LEU A 147 8.70 -9.41 0.86
N LYS A 148 9.64 -10.11 0.23
CA LYS A 148 11.08 -9.87 0.42
C LYS A 148 11.47 -8.45 0.02
N ALA A 149 11.00 -7.98 -1.14
CA ALA A 149 11.24 -6.63 -1.60
C ALA A 149 10.63 -5.57 -0.67
N ALA A 150 9.38 -5.78 -0.23
CA ALA A 150 8.69 -4.90 0.71
C ALA A 150 9.40 -4.84 2.08
N TRP A 151 9.93 -5.98 2.55
CA TRP A 151 10.68 -6.04 3.80
C TRP A 151 11.98 -5.23 3.72
N VAL A 152 12.75 -5.39 2.64
CA VAL A 152 13.99 -4.63 2.41
C VAL A 152 13.69 -3.13 2.34
N ASP A 153 12.64 -2.72 1.62
CA ASP A 153 12.20 -1.33 1.55
C ASP A 153 11.83 -0.78 2.94
N GLN A 154 11.07 -1.54 3.73
CA GLN A 154 10.68 -1.15 5.09
C GLN A 154 11.87 -1.00 6.04
N GLN A 155 12.89 -1.86 5.97
CA GLN A 155 14.10 -1.70 6.79
C GLN A 155 14.96 -0.53 6.30
N GLY A 156 15.04 -0.29 4.99
CA GLY A 156 15.72 0.88 4.44
C GLY A 156 15.16 2.21 4.97
N LEU A 157 13.84 2.30 5.17
CA LEU A 157 13.19 3.46 5.78
C LEU A 157 13.46 3.63 7.28
N ARG A 158 13.88 2.58 7.99
CA ARG A 158 14.19 2.62 9.44
C ARG A 158 15.64 3.03 9.74
N LEU A 159 16.52 2.98 8.73
CA LEU A 159 17.96 3.27 8.86
C LEU A 159 18.32 4.74 8.57
N VAL A 160 17.32 5.59 8.28
CA VAL A 160 17.48 7.03 7.97
C VAL A 160 17.04 7.88 9.15
#